data_AF-A0A9W4JY06-F1
#
_entry.id   AF-A0A9W4JY06-F1
#
_cell.length_a   1.000
_cell.length_b   1.000
_cell.length_c   1.000
_cell.angle_alpha   90.00
_cell.angle_beta   90.00
_cell.angle_gamma   90.00
#
_symmetry.space_group_name_H-M   'P 1'
#
loop_
_entity.id
_entity.type
_entity.pdbx_description
1 polymer ?
#
loop_
_entity_poly.entity_id
_entity_poly.type
_entity_poly.pdbx_seq_one_letter_code
_entity_poly.pdbx_strand_id
1 'polypeptide(L)'
;MTGKNTSETGNKRKRGENRRASLACETCRKQKEKCEGGPPCWRCQRLGRPCHFQGQPLLRAATPLDSAPSSAPTACLSGDKKRAESLEYIAHHFLGNVSLDEESLAQIVTRLQSSTAHSARMEGALDINESFDVQLVSRDIAHYSGEFSHWNFSQKLRRKMSGQIGQLDAQVKEYWRPTQLQSSPQTLVESMRQLPPKAIADFLIDVFFKYVEINSFYMERSWIEEKMEICYDSNTIYRSSDFPWVCSVFAVLAIGIQVAHMEDEVPKSNTDTTDELRLCSEDSVGLVFYHVACRLVPDVLLVASHESVQAFLLLATYSLPVSTGGLAYTYYGLAMKMAIQNGMHRQYPGGDCDWKTIETRNRLFWTVYSVEKYISIMHGRPISIAKSEINADMPTNSPAFTSPGFSNLMAFHTLISYLGEISETL
;
A
#
# COMPACT_ATOMS: atom_id res chain seq x y z
N MET A 1 -48.69 -12.60 52.17
CA MET A 1 -47.41 -11.92 52.50
C MET A 1 -46.64 -11.71 51.19
N THR A 2 -47.10 -10.82 50.31
CA THR A 2 -46.64 -9.42 50.14
C THR A 2 -45.13 -9.28 49.92
N GLY A 3 -44.72 -9.36 48.66
CA GLY A 3 -43.44 -8.86 48.16
C GLY A 3 -43.71 -7.92 46.98
N LYS A 4 -43.39 -6.65 47.17
CA LYS A 4 -43.56 -5.51 46.25
C LYS A 4 -42.83 -5.73 44.92
N ASN A 5 -43.40 -5.21 43.82
CA ASN A 5 -42.60 -4.64 42.73
C ASN A 5 -43.32 -3.42 42.14
N THR A 6 -42.82 -2.25 42.55
CA THR A 6 -43.17 -0.93 42.04
C THR A 6 -42.52 -0.72 40.68
N SER A 7 -43.34 -0.31 39.72
CA SER A 7 -42.98 0.08 38.36
C SER A 7 -42.14 1.37 38.35
N GLU A 8 -40.83 1.25 38.10
CA GLU A 8 -39.99 2.38 37.70
C GLU A 8 -40.06 2.54 36.17
N THR A 9 -40.63 3.67 35.75
CA THR A 9 -40.64 4.16 34.38
C THR A 9 -39.25 4.65 33.99
N GLY A 10 -38.39 3.72 33.59
CA GLY A 10 -37.08 4.01 32.99
C GLY A 10 -37.23 4.72 31.64
N ASN A 11 -36.86 6.00 31.62
CA ASN A 11 -36.79 6.88 30.46
C ASN A 11 -35.80 6.33 29.40
N LYS A 12 -36.27 5.43 28.52
CA LYS A 12 -35.51 4.92 27.37
C LYS A 12 -35.36 6.02 26.32
N ARG A 13 -34.30 6.81 26.44
CA ARG A 13 -33.82 7.64 25.32
C ARG A 13 -33.40 6.72 24.18
N LYS A 14 -33.98 6.97 22.99
CA LYS A 14 -33.75 6.25 21.73
C LYS A 14 -32.26 5.99 21.51
N ARG A 15 -31.95 4.73 21.22
CA ARG A 15 -30.65 4.24 20.76
C ARG A 15 -30.34 4.90 19.41
N GLY A 16 -29.64 6.02 19.47
CA GLY A 16 -29.04 6.66 18.29
C GLY A 16 -28.00 5.72 17.68
N GLU A 17 -27.99 5.70 16.36
CA GLU A 17 -27.12 4.92 15.47
C GLU A 17 -25.65 4.89 15.94
N ASN A 18 -24.97 3.78 15.63
CA ASN A 18 -23.52 3.55 15.82
C ASN A 18 -22.65 4.61 15.10
N ARG A 19 -22.68 5.87 15.55
CA ARG A 19 -21.78 6.91 15.11
C ARG A 19 -20.47 6.73 15.87
N ARG A 20 -19.38 6.39 15.16
CA ARG A 20 -18.02 6.50 15.71
C ARG A 20 -17.83 7.94 16.17
N ALA A 21 -17.41 8.15 17.41
CA ALA A 21 -17.06 9.47 17.88
C ALA A 21 -15.90 10.03 17.05
N SER A 22 -16.10 11.18 16.41
CA SER A 22 -15.04 11.88 15.64
C SER A 22 -13.91 12.38 16.54
N LEU A 23 -14.20 12.60 17.83
CA LEU A 23 -13.22 13.00 18.84
C LEU A 23 -13.46 12.24 20.15
N ALA A 24 -12.41 11.63 20.70
CA ALA A 24 -12.45 11.01 22.02
C ALA A 24 -12.13 12.04 23.12
N CYS A 25 -12.82 11.97 24.27
CA CYS A 25 -12.50 12.82 25.41
C CYS A 25 -11.08 12.53 25.94
N GLU A 26 -10.46 13.50 26.60
CA GLU A 26 -9.09 13.38 27.11
C GLU A 26 -8.91 12.18 28.04
N THR A 27 -9.92 11.90 28.87
CA THR A 27 -9.88 10.79 29.82
C THR A 27 -9.90 9.43 29.12
N CYS A 28 -10.75 9.24 28.11
CA CYS A 28 -10.75 8.02 27.29
C CYS A 28 -9.46 7.91 26.46
N ARG A 29 -8.93 9.04 25.97
CA ARG A 29 -7.67 9.09 25.20
C ARG A 29 -6.47 8.69 26.04
N LYS A 30 -6.33 9.22 27.27
CA LYS A 30 -5.26 8.85 28.22
C LYS A 30 -5.29 7.38 28.61
N GLN A 31 -6.49 6.81 28.74
CA GLN A 31 -6.67 5.40 29.11
C GLN A 31 -6.63 4.44 27.91
N LYS A 32 -6.48 4.94 26.68
CA LYS A 32 -6.54 4.16 25.43
C LYS A 32 -7.82 3.31 25.30
N GLU A 33 -8.95 3.86 25.75
CA GLU A 33 -10.24 3.19 25.74
C GLU A 33 -11.20 3.81 24.72
N LYS A 34 -12.16 3.02 24.21
CA LYS A 34 -13.17 3.49 23.25
C LYS A 34 -14.07 4.57 23.88
N CYS A 35 -14.08 5.74 23.27
CA CYS A 35 -14.96 6.85 23.63
C CYS A 35 -16.19 6.85 22.71
N GLU A 36 -17.38 6.96 23.29
CA GLU A 36 -18.64 7.03 22.52
C GLU A 36 -19.04 8.47 22.17
N GLY A 37 -18.24 9.46 22.56
CA GLY A 37 -18.51 10.87 22.31
C GLY A 37 -19.61 11.45 23.22
N GLY A 38 -19.92 12.74 22.99
CA GLY A 38 -20.83 13.55 23.83
C GLY A 38 -20.17 14.06 25.11
N PRO A 39 -20.29 15.34 25.50
CA PRO A 39 -19.83 15.82 26.81
C PRO A 39 -20.97 15.81 27.86
N PRO A 40 -20.88 15.03 28.96
CA PRO A 40 -19.88 13.99 29.26
C PRO A 40 -20.15 12.70 28.48
N CYS A 41 -19.10 11.93 28.16
CA CYS A 41 -19.28 10.71 27.38
C CYS A 41 -19.91 9.63 28.28
N TRP A 42 -20.71 8.75 27.70
CA TRP A 42 -21.46 7.74 28.45
C TRP A 42 -20.58 6.91 29.40
N ARG A 43 -19.37 6.58 28.95
CA ARG A 43 -18.41 5.80 29.74
C ARG A 43 -17.86 6.57 30.94
N CYS A 44 -17.48 7.83 30.75
CA CYS A 44 -17.04 8.68 31.86
C CYS A 44 -18.17 8.97 32.86
N GLN A 45 -19.40 9.12 32.37
CA GLN A 45 -20.58 9.29 33.22
C GLN A 45 -20.83 8.04 34.08
N ARG A 46 -20.80 6.84 33.49
CA ARG A 46 -21.02 5.57 34.21
C ARG A 46 -19.93 5.27 35.24
N LEU A 47 -18.68 5.64 34.94
CA LEU A 47 -17.53 5.39 35.82
C LEU A 47 -17.28 6.53 36.82
N GLY A 48 -18.09 7.59 36.82
CA GLY A 48 -17.92 8.74 37.71
C GLY A 48 -16.59 9.46 37.52
N ARG A 49 -16.04 9.49 36.29
CA ARG A 49 -14.74 10.09 35.97
C ARG A 49 -14.93 11.49 35.36
N PRO A 50 -14.00 12.44 35.58
CA PRO A 50 -14.02 13.72 34.90
C PRO A 50 -13.89 13.51 33.39
N CYS A 51 -14.77 14.14 32.61
CA CYS A 51 -14.80 14.05 31.15
C CYS A 51 -14.51 15.43 30.55
N HIS A 52 -13.30 15.60 30.01
CA HIS A 52 -12.89 16.85 29.37
C HIS A 52 -12.70 16.64 27.86
N PHE A 53 -13.24 17.56 27.07
CA PHE A 53 -12.92 17.73 25.66
C PHE A 53 -12.22 19.08 25.55
N GLN A 54 -11.07 19.15 24.87
CA GLN A 54 -10.31 20.40 24.76
C GLN A 54 -11.15 21.47 24.07
N GLY A 55 -11.42 22.57 24.78
CA GLY A 55 -12.22 23.69 24.30
C GLY A 55 -13.61 23.80 24.90
N GLN A 56 -13.72 24.02 26.23
CA GLN A 56 -14.72 24.90 26.87
C GLN A 56 -14.58 24.88 28.42
N PRO A 57 -14.73 26.03 29.10
CA PRO A 57 -15.22 26.08 30.47
C PRO A 57 -16.75 26.29 30.52
N LEU A 58 -17.33 25.50 31.41
CA LEU A 58 -18.66 25.48 32.03
C LEU A 58 -19.46 26.81 32.07
N LEU A 59 -20.78 26.77 31.78
CA LEU A 59 -21.89 26.91 32.77
C LEU A 59 -23.29 27.12 32.12
N ARG A 60 -24.27 26.40 32.72
CA ARG A 60 -25.69 26.74 33.05
C ARG A 60 -26.69 27.31 32.02
N ALA A 61 -27.69 26.47 31.74
CA ALA A 61 -29.14 26.69 31.74
C ALA A 61 -29.72 28.11 31.51
N ALA A 62 -30.49 28.27 30.43
CA ALA A 62 -31.88 28.78 30.43
C ALA A 62 -32.53 28.61 29.03
N THR A 63 -33.76 28.10 29.00
CA THR A 63 -34.79 28.29 27.95
C THR A 63 -35.76 29.39 28.43
N PRO A 64 -36.81 29.85 27.69
CA PRO A 64 -37.23 29.61 26.29
C PRO A 64 -37.86 30.86 25.54
N LEU A 65 -38.29 30.63 24.28
CA LEU A 65 -39.46 31.17 23.53
C LEU A 65 -39.35 32.40 22.58
N ASP A 66 -39.78 32.11 21.33
CA ASP A 66 -40.70 32.81 20.41
C ASP A 66 -40.44 34.23 19.87
N SER A 67 -40.33 34.31 18.54
CA SER A 67 -41.38 34.80 17.61
C SER A 67 -40.80 35.55 16.39
N ALA A 68 -41.17 35.08 15.20
CA ALA A 68 -41.21 35.87 13.96
C ALA A 68 -42.58 36.59 13.90
N PRO A 69 -42.83 37.65 13.07
CA PRO A 69 -42.80 37.50 11.60
C PRO A 69 -42.45 38.76 10.74
N SER A 70 -42.10 38.45 9.48
CA SER A 70 -42.45 39.12 8.20
C SER A 70 -42.06 40.58 7.89
N SER A 71 -41.23 40.78 6.86
CA SER A 71 -41.65 41.39 5.56
C SER A 71 -40.46 41.50 4.57
N ALA A 72 -40.71 41.18 3.30
CA ALA A 72 -39.80 41.32 2.14
C ALA A 72 -40.40 42.38 1.17
N PRO A 73 -39.76 42.81 0.05
CA PRO A 73 -38.43 42.49 -0.48
C PRO A 73 -37.58 43.73 -0.88
N THR A 74 -36.25 43.63 -0.80
CA THR A 74 -35.34 44.52 -1.56
C THR A 74 -34.24 43.66 -2.18
N ALA A 75 -34.51 43.23 -3.41
CA ALA A 75 -33.64 42.36 -4.17
C ALA A 75 -32.57 43.19 -4.89
N CYS A 76 -31.40 43.34 -4.27
CA CYS A 76 -30.10 43.46 -4.98
C CYS A 76 -28.84 43.36 -4.09
N LEU A 77 -28.95 43.01 -2.79
CA LEU A 77 -27.78 42.89 -1.89
C LEU A 77 -27.73 41.54 -1.14
N SER A 78 -28.62 40.59 -1.45
CA SER A 78 -28.81 39.35 -0.67
C SER A 78 -27.85 38.20 -1.03
N GLY A 79 -27.13 38.32 -2.16
CA GLY A 79 -26.15 37.31 -2.59
C GLY A 79 -24.92 37.27 -1.69
N ASP A 80 -24.40 38.44 -1.32
CA ASP A 80 -23.17 38.54 -0.54
C ASP A 80 -23.37 38.17 0.93
N LYS A 81 -24.54 38.46 1.51
CA LYS A 81 -24.84 38.11 2.90
C LYS A 81 -24.94 36.60 3.12
N LYS A 82 -25.66 35.89 2.24
CA LYS A 82 -25.75 34.42 2.31
C LYS A 82 -24.40 33.74 2.04
N ARG A 83 -23.62 34.32 1.12
CA ARG A 83 -22.26 33.86 0.84
C ARG A 83 -21.36 34.05 2.06
N ALA A 84 -21.41 35.21 2.70
CA ALA A 84 -20.67 35.50 3.93
C ALA A 84 -21.06 34.55 5.07
N GLU A 85 -22.36 34.36 5.32
CA GLU A 85 -22.86 33.41 6.32
C GLU A 85 -22.41 31.96 6.05
N SER A 86 -22.38 31.55 4.77
CA SER A 86 -21.89 30.22 4.38
C SER A 86 -20.38 30.08 4.58
N LEU A 87 -19.62 31.13 4.24
CA LEU A 87 -18.17 31.16 4.44
C LEU A 87 -17.79 31.20 5.92
N GLU A 88 -18.52 31.95 6.74
CA GLU A 88 -18.38 31.96 8.20
C GLU A 88 -18.66 30.58 8.79
N TYR A 89 -19.73 29.91 8.33
CA TYR A 89 -20.04 28.54 8.77
C TYR A 89 -18.91 27.56 8.41
N ILE A 90 -18.39 27.61 7.18
CA ILE A 90 -17.28 26.77 6.74
C ILE A 90 -16.02 27.08 7.58
N ALA A 91 -15.69 28.35 7.78
CA ALA A 91 -14.54 28.76 8.57
C ALA A 91 -14.65 28.25 10.02
N HIS A 92 -15.81 28.41 10.66
CA HIS A 92 -16.06 27.88 12.00
C HIS A 92 -16.02 26.35 12.07
N HIS A 93 -16.46 25.65 11.01
CA HIS A 93 -16.40 24.19 10.96
C HIS A 93 -14.97 23.66 11.00
N PHE A 94 -14.05 24.27 10.27
CA PHE A 94 -12.66 23.82 10.16
C PHE A 94 -11.74 24.42 11.23
N LEU A 95 -11.99 25.66 11.67
CA LEU A 95 -11.11 26.40 12.59
C LEU A 95 -11.64 26.46 14.03
N GLY A 96 -12.90 26.09 14.28
CA GLY A 96 -13.56 26.20 15.58
C GLY A 96 -14.07 27.61 15.88
N ASN A 97 -14.20 27.96 17.18
CA ASN A 97 -14.69 29.27 17.63
C ASN A 97 -13.61 30.36 17.52
N VAL A 98 -13.21 30.70 16.29
CA VAL A 98 -12.36 31.86 16.00
C VAL A 98 -13.23 33.08 15.77
N SER A 99 -12.86 34.25 16.31
CA SER A 99 -13.61 35.49 16.07
C SER A 99 -13.44 35.93 14.61
N LEU A 100 -14.54 36.05 13.87
CA LEU A 100 -14.60 36.50 12.47
C LEU A 100 -15.10 37.94 12.36
N ASP A 101 -14.85 38.75 13.39
CA ASP A 101 -15.13 40.17 13.35
C ASP A 101 -14.17 40.89 12.38
N GLU A 102 -14.61 42.04 11.89
CA GLU A 102 -13.93 42.79 10.83
C GLU A 102 -12.47 43.11 11.17
N GLU A 103 -12.16 43.37 12.44
CA GLU A 103 -10.81 43.68 12.91
C GLU A 103 -9.90 42.44 12.93
N SER A 104 -10.40 41.30 13.42
CA SER A 104 -9.68 40.01 13.37
C SER A 104 -9.44 39.53 11.94
N LEU A 105 -10.44 39.67 11.07
CA LEU A 105 -10.32 39.35 9.64
C LEU A 105 -9.29 40.25 8.95
N ALA A 106 -9.29 41.56 9.22
CA ALA A 106 -8.30 42.48 8.68
C ALA A 106 -6.87 42.13 9.11
N GLN A 107 -6.68 41.71 10.37
CA GLN A 107 -5.38 41.24 10.86
C GLN A 107 -4.92 39.95 10.18
N ILE A 108 -5.83 38.98 9.98
CA ILE A 108 -5.54 37.73 9.26
C ILE A 108 -5.18 38.02 7.80
N VAL A 109 -5.94 38.89 7.12
CA VAL A 109 -5.66 39.30 5.74
C VAL A 109 -4.31 40.00 5.65
N THR A 110 -3.97 40.88 6.59
CA THR A 110 -2.67 41.57 6.62
C THR A 110 -1.50 40.57 6.79
N ARG A 111 -1.68 39.54 7.65
CA ARG A 111 -0.69 38.45 7.79
C ARG A 111 -0.57 37.62 6.50
N LEU A 112 -1.69 37.28 5.86
CA LEU A 112 -1.70 36.54 4.60
C LEU A 112 -1.11 37.36 3.44
N GLN A 113 -1.31 38.67 3.43
CA GLN A 113 -0.71 39.59 2.45
C GLN A 113 0.80 39.77 2.66
N SER A 114 1.27 39.79 3.91
CA SER A 114 2.71 39.75 4.22
C SER A 114 3.34 38.39 3.89
N SER A 115 2.57 37.30 3.97
CA SER A 115 2.97 35.94 3.58
C SER A 115 2.98 35.74 2.06
N THR A 116 2.07 36.36 1.31
CA THR A 116 2.00 36.22 -0.16
C THR A 116 3.15 36.92 -0.90
N ALA A 117 3.90 37.82 -0.25
CA ALA A 117 5.20 38.26 -0.77
C ALA A 117 6.29 37.16 -0.70
N HIS A 118 6.04 36.06 0.01
CA HIS A 118 6.88 34.84 0.06
C HIS A 118 6.13 33.55 -0.34
N SER A 119 4.83 33.63 -0.63
CA SER A 119 3.96 32.47 -0.87
C SER A 119 3.13 32.66 -2.13
N ALA A 120 3.81 32.72 -3.27
CA ALA A 120 3.25 32.32 -4.57
C ALA A 120 3.53 30.84 -4.84
N ARG A 121 3.42 29.99 -3.80
CA ARG A 121 3.40 28.53 -3.93
C ARG A 121 2.08 28.01 -3.35
N MET A 122 1.19 27.74 -4.29
CA MET A 122 -0.12 27.13 -4.20
C MET A 122 -0.24 26.10 -3.06
N GLU A 123 -1.15 26.37 -2.11
CA GLU A 123 -1.58 25.45 -1.05
C GLU A 123 -2.32 24.26 -1.67
N GLY A 124 -1.81 23.06 -1.39
CA GLY A 124 -2.20 21.78 -1.98
C GLY A 124 -1.07 20.76 -1.93
N ALA A 125 0.18 21.23 -1.84
CA ALA A 125 1.30 20.42 -1.42
C ALA A 125 1.42 20.48 0.11
N LEU A 126 1.07 19.39 0.80
CA LEU A 126 1.72 19.08 2.07
C LEU A 126 3.23 19.17 1.79
N ASP A 127 3.96 19.89 2.63
CA ASP A 127 5.42 19.95 2.54
C ASP A 127 5.97 18.55 2.86
N ILE A 128 6.13 17.71 1.82
CA ILE A 128 6.69 16.36 1.87
C ILE A 128 8.19 16.49 2.08
N ASN A 129 8.60 16.93 3.26
CA ASN A 129 9.93 16.67 3.78
C ASN A 129 9.82 15.74 5.00
N GLU A 130 8.96 14.72 4.91
CA GLU A 130 9.11 13.53 5.76
C GLU A 130 10.52 13.01 5.53
N SER A 131 11.38 13.09 6.55
CA SER A 131 12.76 12.62 6.43
C SER A 131 12.72 11.10 6.33
N PHE A 132 12.86 10.53 5.14
CA PHE A 132 13.03 9.10 4.92
C PHE A 132 14.42 8.80 4.40
N ASP A 133 14.84 7.55 4.55
CA ASP A 133 16.13 7.06 4.07
C ASP A 133 15.90 5.76 3.27
N VAL A 134 16.53 5.65 2.11
CA VAL A 134 16.54 4.44 1.27
C VAL A 134 17.99 4.09 1.00
N GLN A 135 18.50 3.09 1.71
CA GLN A 135 19.88 2.65 1.57
C GLN A 135 19.95 1.35 0.75
N LEU A 136 20.75 1.33 -0.31
CA LEU A 136 21.07 0.10 -1.03
C LEU A 136 22.08 -0.71 -0.24
N VAL A 137 21.73 -1.95 0.06
CA VAL A 137 22.62 -2.93 0.71
C VAL A 137 23.35 -3.78 -0.34
N SER A 138 22.67 -4.05 -1.45
CA SER A 138 23.22 -4.70 -2.65
C SER A 138 22.46 -4.20 -3.88
N ARG A 139 22.85 -4.67 -5.08
CA ARG A 139 22.17 -4.35 -6.34
C ARG A 139 20.65 -4.62 -6.26
N ASP A 140 20.30 -5.70 -5.58
CA ASP A 140 18.95 -6.26 -5.60
C ASP A 140 18.19 -5.95 -4.31
N ILE A 141 18.86 -5.44 -3.28
CA ILE A 141 18.29 -5.22 -1.97
C ILE A 141 18.45 -3.78 -1.52
N ALA A 142 17.32 -3.13 -1.24
CA ALA A 142 17.26 -1.82 -0.62
C ALA A 142 16.57 -1.92 0.74
N HIS A 143 16.87 -0.99 1.64
CA HIS A 143 16.18 -0.86 2.91
C HIS A 143 15.56 0.52 3.02
N TYR A 144 14.26 0.55 3.29
CA TYR A 144 13.52 1.77 3.59
C TYR A 144 13.37 2.01 5.09
N SER A 145 13.71 3.22 5.51
CA SER A 145 13.49 3.74 6.86
C SER A 145 12.69 5.03 6.80
N GLY A 146 11.42 4.97 7.22
CA GLY A 146 10.54 6.15 7.30
C GLY A 146 10.89 7.08 8.48
N GLU A 147 10.23 8.23 8.56
CA GLU A 147 10.54 9.32 9.52
C GLU A 147 10.60 8.87 10.99
N PHE A 148 9.69 7.98 11.39
CA PHE A 148 9.57 7.49 12.76
C PHE A 148 10.32 6.17 13.00
N SER A 149 11.15 5.72 12.04
CA SER A 149 11.95 4.52 12.23
C SER A 149 12.94 4.71 13.38
N HIS A 150 13.20 3.63 14.12
CA HIS A 150 14.24 3.61 15.16
C HIS A 150 15.59 4.07 14.60
N TRP A 151 15.87 3.78 13.32
CA TRP A 151 17.05 4.24 12.60
C TRP A 151 17.09 5.76 12.38
N ASN A 152 16.05 6.36 11.80
CA ASN A 152 16.02 7.82 11.61
C ASN A 152 16.05 8.54 12.96
N PHE A 153 15.40 8.00 13.98
CA PHE A 153 15.49 8.52 15.34
C PHE A 153 16.91 8.41 15.91
N SER A 154 17.58 7.24 15.78
CA SER A 154 18.94 7.03 16.27
C SER A 154 19.97 7.87 15.50
N GLN A 155 19.79 8.08 14.20
CA GLN A 155 20.61 8.96 13.38
C GLN A 155 20.41 10.43 13.73
N LYS A 156 19.17 10.88 13.92
CA LYS A 156 18.86 12.23 14.42
C LYS A 156 19.50 12.44 15.80
N LEU A 157 19.41 11.45 16.69
CA LEU A 157 20.05 11.47 18.00
C LEU A 157 21.58 11.52 17.90
N ARG A 158 22.17 10.68 17.05
CA ARG A 158 23.61 10.64 16.79
C ARG A 158 24.11 11.99 16.28
N ARG A 159 23.49 12.56 15.23
CA ARG A 159 23.84 13.89 14.70
C ARG A 159 23.76 14.98 15.78
N LYS A 160 22.76 14.92 16.66
CA LYS A 160 22.60 15.86 17.77
C LYS A 160 23.65 15.66 18.88
N MET A 161 24.05 14.42 19.15
CA MET A 161 25.07 14.06 20.14
C MET A 161 26.50 14.24 19.65
N SER A 162 26.78 14.08 18.34
CA SER A 162 28.10 14.29 17.74
C SER A 162 28.60 15.73 17.87
N GLY A 163 27.69 16.69 18.05
CA GLY A 163 28.04 18.07 18.40
C GLY A 163 28.42 18.27 19.87
N GLN A 164 28.22 17.28 20.74
CA GLN A 164 28.41 17.37 22.20
C GLN A 164 29.37 16.32 22.78
N ILE A 165 29.61 15.21 22.07
CA ILE A 165 30.42 14.09 22.53
C ILE A 165 31.41 13.75 21.41
N GLY A 166 32.71 13.76 21.74
CA GLY A 166 33.77 13.38 20.80
C GLY A 166 33.51 12.03 20.15
N GLN A 167 33.96 11.89 18.89
CA GLN A 167 33.72 10.75 17.99
C GLN A 167 33.58 9.40 18.72
N LEU A 168 32.32 9.00 18.96
CA LEU A 168 32.00 7.63 19.32
C LEU A 168 32.00 6.81 18.02
N ASP A 169 33.14 6.20 17.73
CA ASP A 169 33.35 5.30 16.60
C ASP A 169 32.73 3.92 16.85
N ALA A 170 31.43 3.90 17.13
CA ALA A 170 30.66 2.68 17.25
C ALA A 170 30.02 2.38 15.89
N GLN A 171 30.61 1.46 15.12
CA GLN A 171 29.94 0.77 14.02
C GLN A 171 28.78 -0.06 14.59
N VAL A 172 27.63 0.58 14.80
CA VAL A 172 26.37 -0.14 15.01
C VAL A 172 26.08 -0.86 13.70
N LYS A 173 26.05 -2.20 13.71
CA LYS A 173 25.62 -2.98 12.54
C LYS A 173 24.25 -2.48 12.11
N GLU A 174 24.22 -1.81 10.96
CA GLU A 174 23.13 -0.93 10.53
C GLU A 174 21.80 -1.68 10.38
N TYR A 175 21.84 -2.99 10.10
CA TYR A 175 20.66 -3.82 9.88
C TYR A 175 20.85 -5.26 10.38
N TRP A 176 19.98 -5.72 11.29
CA TRP A 176 19.93 -7.12 11.71
C TRP A 176 18.99 -7.90 10.79
N ARG A 177 19.53 -8.81 9.99
CA ARG A 177 18.75 -9.80 9.26
C ARG A 177 18.69 -11.10 10.06
N PRO A 178 17.52 -11.74 10.20
CA PRO A 178 17.38 -13.04 10.85
C PRO A 178 17.92 -14.15 9.94
N THR A 179 19.20 -14.11 9.59
CA THR A 179 19.84 -15.12 8.73
C THR A 179 19.79 -16.52 9.34
N GLN A 180 19.61 -16.62 10.66
CA GLN A 180 19.43 -17.89 11.38
C GLN A 180 18.12 -18.60 11.05
N LEU A 181 17.14 -17.88 10.49
CA LEU A 181 15.87 -18.47 10.05
C LEU A 181 15.91 -18.91 8.58
N GLN A 182 16.98 -18.61 7.84
CA GLN A 182 17.10 -18.99 6.44
C GLN A 182 17.43 -20.47 6.30
N SER A 183 16.78 -21.11 5.33
CA SER A 183 17.07 -22.47 4.92
C SER A 183 18.48 -22.59 4.33
N SER A 184 19.00 -23.81 4.34
CA SER A 184 20.27 -24.14 3.68
C SER A 184 20.16 -23.91 2.17
N PRO A 185 21.20 -23.36 1.49
CA PRO A 185 21.24 -23.29 0.03
C PRO A 185 21.08 -24.65 -0.67
N GLN A 186 21.29 -25.77 0.05
CA GLN A 186 21.01 -27.11 -0.46
C GLN A 186 19.55 -27.31 -0.90
N THR A 187 18.59 -26.61 -0.28
CA THR A 187 17.18 -26.62 -0.70
C THR A 187 17.00 -26.10 -2.13
N LEU A 188 17.84 -25.16 -2.57
CA LEU A 188 17.83 -24.67 -3.96
C LEU A 188 18.33 -25.75 -4.92
N VAL A 189 19.43 -26.41 -4.57
CA VAL A 189 20.00 -27.53 -5.36
C VAL A 189 18.99 -28.68 -5.51
N GLU A 190 18.27 -29.00 -4.43
CA GLU A 190 17.21 -30.01 -4.47
C GLU A 190 16.05 -29.60 -5.37
N SER A 191 15.70 -28.31 -5.37
CA SER A 191 14.65 -27.76 -6.22
C SER A 191 15.01 -27.90 -7.70
N MET A 192 16.27 -27.69 -8.08
CA MET A 192 16.74 -27.82 -9.47
C MET A 192 16.49 -29.19 -10.08
N ARG A 193 16.37 -30.25 -9.27
CA ARG A 193 16.05 -31.61 -9.75
C ARG A 193 14.66 -31.73 -10.37
N GLN A 194 13.78 -30.76 -10.09
CA GLN A 194 12.44 -30.69 -10.66
C GLN A 194 12.41 -29.95 -12.00
N LEU A 195 13.53 -29.41 -12.48
CA LEU A 195 13.54 -28.71 -13.77
C LEU A 195 13.24 -29.67 -14.93
N PRO A 196 12.45 -29.23 -15.93
CA PRO A 196 12.26 -30.01 -17.15
C PRO A 196 13.54 -29.99 -18.01
N PRO A 197 13.59 -30.71 -19.14
CA PRO A 197 14.62 -30.50 -20.14
C PRO A 197 14.67 -29.03 -20.60
N LYS A 198 15.88 -28.50 -20.84
CA LYS A 198 16.11 -27.09 -21.19
C LYS A 198 15.21 -26.57 -22.32
N ALA A 199 15.05 -27.33 -23.40
CA ALA A 199 14.18 -26.95 -24.51
C ALA A 199 12.70 -26.72 -24.10
N ILE A 200 12.21 -27.46 -23.10
CA ILE A 200 10.85 -27.26 -22.57
C ILE A 200 10.82 -26.00 -21.69
N ALA A 201 11.83 -25.78 -20.86
CA ALA A 201 11.92 -24.56 -20.06
C ALA A 201 11.95 -23.30 -20.94
N ASP A 202 12.75 -23.32 -22.01
CA ASP A 202 12.84 -22.22 -22.98
C ASP A 202 11.48 -21.94 -23.65
N PHE A 203 10.79 -23.00 -24.09
CA PHE A 203 9.42 -22.89 -24.63
C PHE A 203 8.43 -22.28 -23.63
N LEU A 204 8.47 -22.71 -22.37
CA LEU A 204 7.56 -22.17 -21.34
C LEU A 204 7.85 -20.69 -21.04
N ILE A 205 9.11 -20.27 -21.10
CA ILE A 205 9.49 -18.85 -21.01
C ILE A 205 8.94 -18.07 -22.21
N ASP A 206 9.06 -18.61 -23.43
CA ASP A 206 8.53 -17.97 -24.64
C ASP A 206 7.02 -17.71 -24.55
N VAL A 207 6.27 -18.74 -24.17
CA VAL A 207 4.81 -18.66 -24.01
C VAL A 207 4.44 -17.69 -22.88
N PHE A 208 5.20 -17.65 -21.77
CA PHE A 208 4.99 -16.68 -20.69
C PHE A 208 5.04 -15.24 -21.21
N PHE A 209 6.11 -14.86 -21.92
CA PHE A 209 6.23 -13.50 -22.46
C PHE A 209 5.20 -13.19 -23.55
N LYS A 210 4.77 -14.21 -24.31
CA LYS A 210 3.77 -14.06 -25.38
C LYS A 210 2.37 -13.78 -24.85
N TYR A 211 1.95 -14.46 -23.77
CA TYR A 211 0.54 -14.44 -23.33
C TYR A 211 0.30 -13.80 -21.97
N VAL A 212 1.31 -13.71 -21.09
CA VAL A 212 1.14 -13.20 -19.72
C VAL A 212 1.57 -11.75 -19.61
N GLU A 213 2.71 -11.43 -20.22
CA GLU A 213 3.33 -10.11 -20.11
C GLU A 213 2.72 -9.12 -21.11
N ILE A 214 1.47 -8.70 -20.87
CA ILE A 214 0.74 -7.78 -21.77
C ILE A 214 0.58 -6.38 -21.14
N ASN A 215 0.07 -6.33 -19.92
CA ASN A 215 -0.29 -5.09 -19.21
C ASN A 215 0.56 -4.81 -17.96
N SER A 216 1.39 -5.77 -17.57
CA SER A 216 2.10 -5.80 -16.29
C SER A 216 3.55 -6.16 -16.52
N PHE A 217 4.48 -5.50 -15.80
CA PHE A 217 5.90 -5.83 -15.85
C PHE A 217 6.29 -6.77 -14.69
N TYR A 218 6.93 -7.89 -15.02
CA TYR A 218 7.43 -8.85 -14.03
C TYR A 218 8.96 -8.87 -13.99
N MET A 219 9.58 -8.99 -15.16
CA MET A 219 11.04 -9.06 -15.31
C MET A 219 11.45 -8.80 -16.76
N GLU A 220 12.73 -8.56 -16.98
CA GLU A 220 13.26 -8.59 -18.34
C GLU A 220 13.47 -10.03 -18.81
N ARG A 221 13.19 -10.27 -20.09
CA ARG A 221 13.39 -11.57 -20.73
C ARG A 221 14.83 -12.06 -20.64
N SER A 222 15.79 -11.19 -20.94
CA SER A 222 17.22 -11.52 -20.84
C SER A 222 17.64 -11.90 -19.42
N TRP A 223 17.01 -11.30 -18.40
CA TRP A 223 17.30 -11.62 -17.01
C TRP A 223 16.87 -13.04 -16.67
N ILE A 224 15.66 -13.47 -17.05
CA ILE A 224 15.19 -14.83 -16.71
C ILE A 224 15.90 -15.90 -17.55
N GLU A 225 16.24 -15.59 -18.80
CA GLU A 225 17.06 -16.45 -19.65
C GLU A 225 18.46 -16.67 -19.03
N GLU A 226 19.12 -15.61 -18.54
CA GLU A 226 20.40 -15.73 -17.81
C GLU A 226 20.27 -16.59 -16.55
N LYS A 227 19.20 -16.39 -15.75
CA LYS A 227 18.95 -17.24 -14.57
C LYS A 227 18.68 -18.69 -14.95
N MET A 228 18.05 -18.93 -16.10
CA MET A 228 17.79 -20.28 -16.59
C MET A 228 19.11 -20.97 -17.00
N GLU A 229 20.05 -20.27 -17.63
CA GLU A 229 21.38 -20.82 -17.92
C GLU A 229 22.11 -21.24 -16.63
N ILE A 230 22.05 -20.40 -15.59
CA ILE A 230 22.62 -20.71 -14.27
C ILE A 230 22.00 -21.99 -13.68
N CYS A 231 20.69 -22.20 -13.86
CA CYS A 231 19.99 -23.40 -13.39
C CYS A 231 20.46 -24.70 -14.07
N TYR A 232 20.87 -24.65 -15.34
CA TYR A 232 21.34 -25.83 -16.08
C TYR A 232 22.87 -26.02 -16.02
N ASP A 233 23.63 -25.07 -15.50
CA ASP A 233 25.05 -25.27 -15.23
C ASP A 233 25.27 -26.11 -13.97
N SER A 234 25.81 -27.32 -14.17
CA SER A 234 26.17 -28.26 -13.10
C SER A 234 27.20 -27.73 -12.10
N ASN A 235 27.94 -26.66 -12.42
CA ASN A 235 28.95 -26.07 -11.55
C ASN A 235 28.43 -24.88 -10.72
N THR A 236 27.15 -24.52 -10.85
CA THR A 236 26.57 -23.39 -10.13
C THR A 236 26.60 -23.58 -8.62
N ILE A 237 27.10 -22.55 -7.92
CA ILE A 237 27.09 -22.49 -6.45
C ILE A 237 26.00 -21.51 -6.00
N TYR A 238 24.92 -22.06 -5.45
CA TYR A 238 23.80 -21.29 -4.93
C TYR A 238 24.08 -20.69 -3.54
N ARG A 239 23.53 -19.50 -3.31
CA ARG A 239 23.62 -18.73 -2.07
C ARG A 239 22.24 -18.52 -1.47
N SER A 240 22.17 -18.18 -0.18
CA SER A 240 20.90 -17.84 0.47
C SER A 240 20.25 -16.56 -0.05
N SER A 241 20.96 -15.76 -0.85
CA SER A 241 20.38 -14.62 -1.59
C SER A 241 19.58 -15.04 -2.81
N ASP A 242 19.73 -16.30 -3.28
CA ASP A 242 19.22 -16.75 -4.58
C ASP A 242 17.79 -17.30 -4.54
N PHE A 243 17.24 -17.50 -3.33
CA PHE A 243 15.87 -17.99 -3.14
C PHE A 243 14.82 -17.22 -3.96
N PRO A 244 14.82 -15.88 -4.03
CA PRO A 244 13.81 -15.13 -4.76
C PRO A 244 13.83 -15.36 -6.28
N TRP A 245 15.00 -15.30 -6.91
CA TRP A 245 15.07 -15.51 -8.36
C TRP A 245 14.83 -16.98 -8.72
N VAL A 246 15.27 -17.94 -7.90
CA VAL A 246 14.93 -19.36 -8.09
C VAL A 246 13.43 -19.60 -7.96
N CYS A 247 12.77 -18.97 -6.98
CA CYS A 247 11.31 -19.00 -6.85
C CYS A 247 10.62 -18.44 -8.10
N SER A 248 11.16 -17.34 -8.64
CA SER A 248 10.65 -16.73 -9.87
C SER A 248 10.76 -17.67 -11.07
N VAL A 249 11.88 -18.40 -11.21
CA VAL A 249 12.05 -19.42 -12.27
C VAL A 249 10.92 -20.45 -12.23
N PHE A 250 10.68 -21.09 -11.08
CA PHE A 250 9.61 -22.09 -10.97
C PHE A 250 8.22 -21.49 -11.15
N ALA A 251 7.99 -20.27 -10.69
CA ALA A 251 6.71 -19.59 -10.90
C ALA A 251 6.48 -19.28 -12.40
N VAL A 252 7.50 -18.82 -13.13
CA VAL A 252 7.42 -18.61 -14.59
C VAL A 252 7.10 -19.92 -15.31
N LEU A 253 7.80 -21.02 -14.97
CA LEU A 253 7.52 -22.33 -15.57
C LEU A 253 6.09 -22.82 -15.27
N ALA A 254 5.60 -22.62 -14.05
CA ALA A 254 4.24 -22.97 -13.67
C ALA A 254 3.19 -22.18 -14.46
N ILE A 255 3.39 -20.88 -14.62
CA ILE A 255 2.51 -20.01 -15.42
C ILE A 255 2.61 -20.39 -16.90
N GLY A 256 3.82 -20.64 -17.41
CA GLY A 256 4.03 -21.06 -18.79
C GLY A 256 3.22 -22.31 -19.14
N ILE A 257 3.15 -23.29 -18.23
CA ILE A 257 2.28 -24.46 -18.41
C ILE A 257 0.81 -24.05 -18.43
N GLN A 258 0.39 -23.19 -17.50
CA GLN A 258 -0.99 -22.71 -17.40
C GLN A 258 -1.48 -22.05 -18.70
N VAL A 259 -0.59 -21.41 -19.46
CA VAL A 259 -0.90 -20.73 -20.73
C VAL A 259 -0.45 -21.50 -21.98
N ALA A 260 0.20 -22.66 -21.87
CA ALA A 260 0.74 -23.42 -23.00
C ALA A 260 -0.32 -23.83 -24.03
N HIS A 261 -1.53 -24.14 -23.58
CA HIS A 261 -2.66 -24.49 -24.44
C HIS A 261 -3.06 -23.37 -25.42
N MET A 262 -2.61 -22.13 -25.19
CA MET A 262 -2.86 -21.00 -26.09
C MET A 262 -1.97 -21.02 -27.34
N GLU A 263 -0.95 -21.88 -27.41
CA GLU A 263 -0.09 -22.05 -28.59
C GLU A 263 -0.67 -23.05 -29.60
N ASP A 264 -1.60 -23.92 -29.19
CA ASP A 264 -2.19 -24.94 -30.06
C ASP A 264 -3.19 -24.29 -31.05
N GLU A 265 -2.76 -24.01 -32.27
CA GLU A 265 -3.62 -23.45 -33.33
C GLU A 265 -4.60 -24.46 -33.97
N VAL A 266 -4.60 -25.74 -33.54
CA VAL A 266 -5.46 -26.78 -34.13
C VAL A 266 -6.75 -26.94 -33.31
N PRO A 267 -7.94 -26.74 -33.91
CA PRO A 267 -9.21 -27.02 -33.22
C PRO A 267 -9.27 -28.49 -32.85
N LYS A 268 -9.35 -28.79 -31.55
CA LYS A 268 -9.49 -30.17 -31.05
C LYS A 268 -10.74 -30.81 -31.67
N SER A 269 -10.57 -31.89 -32.44
CA SER A 269 -11.70 -32.69 -32.91
C SER A 269 -12.37 -33.37 -31.71
N ASN A 270 -13.70 -33.29 -31.62
CA ASN A 270 -14.54 -33.88 -30.57
C ASN A 270 -14.22 -35.36 -30.26
N THR A 271 -13.31 -35.62 -29.32
CA THR A 271 -13.16 -36.92 -28.66
C THR A 271 -13.23 -36.71 -27.14
N ASP A 272 -14.46 -36.76 -26.62
CA ASP A 272 -14.92 -36.38 -25.27
C ASP A 272 -14.40 -37.23 -24.10
N THR A 273 -13.30 -37.97 -24.22
CA THR A 273 -12.79 -38.84 -23.12
C THR A 273 -11.28 -38.79 -22.90
N THR A 274 -10.52 -38.14 -23.79
CA THR A 274 -9.06 -37.99 -23.64
C THR A 274 -8.64 -36.61 -23.11
N ASP A 275 -9.56 -35.65 -23.10
CA ASP A 275 -9.26 -34.26 -22.72
C ASP A 275 -9.18 -34.07 -21.19
N GLU A 276 -10.03 -34.75 -20.39
CA GLU A 276 -9.95 -34.70 -18.92
C GLU A 276 -8.63 -35.29 -18.39
N LEU A 277 -8.13 -36.37 -19.00
CA LEU A 277 -6.85 -36.98 -18.64
C LEU A 277 -5.62 -36.12 -19.02
N ARG A 278 -5.71 -35.32 -20.09
CA ARG A 278 -4.64 -34.40 -20.51
C ARG A 278 -4.62 -33.12 -19.68
N LEU A 279 -5.79 -32.52 -19.41
CA LEU A 279 -5.93 -31.38 -18.49
C LEU A 279 -5.42 -31.76 -17.09
N CYS A 280 -5.76 -32.95 -16.58
CA CYS A 280 -5.23 -33.45 -15.33
C CYS A 280 -3.69 -33.64 -15.35
N SER A 281 -3.10 -33.99 -16.50
CA SER A 281 -1.66 -34.18 -16.63
C SER A 281 -0.89 -32.86 -16.70
N GLU A 282 -1.36 -31.87 -17.45
CA GLU A 282 -0.71 -30.56 -17.58
C GLU A 282 -0.86 -29.73 -16.31
N ASP A 283 -2.07 -29.68 -15.73
CA ASP A 283 -2.31 -29.04 -14.44
C ASP A 283 -1.46 -29.70 -13.34
N SER A 284 -1.26 -31.03 -13.40
CA SER A 284 -0.39 -31.71 -12.44
C SER A 284 1.08 -31.29 -12.55
N VAL A 285 1.61 -31.05 -13.75
CA VAL A 285 3.01 -30.62 -13.93
C VAL A 285 3.17 -29.15 -13.53
N GLY A 286 2.24 -28.27 -13.90
CA GLY A 286 2.23 -26.88 -13.45
C GLY A 286 2.19 -26.76 -11.93
N LEU A 287 1.38 -27.61 -11.27
CA LEU A 287 1.30 -27.69 -9.81
C LEU A 287 2.62 -28.14 -9.16
N VAL A 288 3.40 -29.02 -9.78
CA VAL A 288 4.72 -29.42 -9.26
C VAL A 288 5.63 -28.20 -9.16
N PHE A 289 5.74 -27.40 -10.22
CA PHE A 289 6.57 -26.19 -10.21
C PHE A 289 6.05 -25.14 -9.24
N TYR A 290 4.73 -24.93 -9.18
CA TYR A 290 4.11 -24.04 -8.20
C TYR A 290 4.40 -24.48 -6.76
N HIS A 291 4.35 -25.77 -6.45
CA HIS A 291 4.67 -26.30 -5.13
C HIS A 291 6.15 -26.12 -4.76
N VAL A 292 7.06 -26.26 -5.73
CA VAL A 292 8.47 -25.94 -5.51
C VAL A 292 8.61 -24.45 -5.17
N ALA A 293 8.01 -23.55 -5.95
CA ALA A 293 8.05 -22.12 -5.68
C ALA A 293 7.46 -21.77 -4.30
N CYS A 294 6.35 -22.39 -3.90
CA CYS A 294 5.74 -22.24 -2.58
C CYS A 294 6.65 -22.64 -1.43
N ARG A 295 7.47 -23.71 -1.59
CA ARG A 295 8.42 -24.14 -0.54
C ARG A 295 9.50 -23.11 -0.25
N LEU A 296 9.82 -22.27 -1.23
CA LEU A 296 10.84 -21.22 -1.11
C LEU A 296 10.31 -19.93 -0.48
N VAL A 297 8.98 -19.75 -0.40
CA VAL A 297 8.33 -18.52 0.10
C VAL A 297 8.89 -18.03 1.44
N PRO A 298 9.10 -18.88 2.48
CA PRO A 298 9.68 -18.41 3.74
C PRO A 298 11.04 -17.72 3.56
N ASP A 299 11.91 -18.27 2.73
CA ASP A 299 13.22 -17.69 2.43
C ASP A 299 13.12 -16.44 1.57
N VAL A 300 12.18 -16.40 0.61
CA VAL A 300 11.89 -15.19 -0.18
C VAL A 300 11.46 -14.02 0.70
N LEU A 301 10.64 -14.28 1.73
CA LEU A 301 10.25 -13.28 2.74
C LEU A 301 11.44 -12.79 3.56
N LEU A 302 12.38 -13.68 3.89
CA LEU A 302 13.57 -13.32 4.68
C LEU A 302 14.58 -12.50 3.87
N VAL A 303 14.75 -12.81 2.58
CA VAL A 303 15.65 -12.05 1.69
C VAL A 303 15.10 -10.65 1.42
N ALA A 304 13.78 -10.54 1.18
CA ALA A 304 13.07 -9.28 0.96
C ALA A 304 13.81 -8.34 -0.01
N SER A 305 14.15 -8.83 -1.20
CA SER A 305 14.79 -8.07 -2.28
C SER A 305 13.76 -7.56 -3.29
N HIS A 306 14.20 -6.83 -4.32
CA HIS A 306 13.36 -6.57 -5.48
C HIS A 306 12.97 -7.86 -6.23
N GLU A 307 13.82 -8.88 -6.22
CA GLU A 307 13.51 -10.21 -6.77
C GLU A 307 12.44 -10.92 -5.93
N SER A 308 12.36 -10.64 -4.62
CA SER A 308 11.23 -11.10 -3.79
C SER A 308 9.91 -10.50 -4.23
N VAL A 309 9.92 -9.23 -4.67
CA VAL A 309 8.73 -8.59 -5.27
C VAL A 309 8.33 -9.35 -6.54
N GLN A 310 9.28 -9.62 -7.44
CA GLN A 310 9.05 -10.39 -8.67
C GLN A 310 8.43 -11.77 -8.38
N ALA A 311 9.02 -12.53 -7.46
CA ALA A 311 8.53 -13.84 -7.07
C ALA A 311 7.07 -13.80 -6.60
N PHE A 312 6.71 -12.84 -5.75
CA PHE A 312 5.33 -12.71 -5.27
C PHE A 312 4.35 -12.21 -6.32
N LEU A 313 4.75 -11.34 -7.26
CA LEU A 313 3.91 -11.01 -8.42
C LEU A 313 3.59 -12.25 -9.25
N LEU A 314 4.60 -13.09 -9.51
CA LEU A 314 4.43 -14.29 -10.32
C LEU A 314 3.53 -15.31 -9.61
N LEU A 315 3.76 -15.58 -8.32
CA LEU A 315 2.89 -16.44 -7.52
C LEU A 315 1.45 -15.93 -7.46
N ALA A 316 1.25 -14.61 -7.36
CA ALA A 316 -0.07 -13.99 -7.41
C ALA A 316 -0.74 -14.18 -8.78
N THR A 317 0.03 -14.05 -9.86
CA THR A 317 -0.44 -14.20 -11.24
C THR A 317 -0.87 -15.63 -11.53
N TYR A 318 -0.05 -16.62 -11.14
CA TYR A 318 -0.43 -18.04 -11.23
C TYR A 318 -1.73 -18.33 -10.47
N SER A 319 -1.88 -17.75 -9.28
CA SER A 319 -3.04 -17.94 -8.41
C SER A 319 -4.29 -17.20 -8.91
N LEU A 320 -4.18 -16.32 -9.92
CA LEU A 320 -5.24 -15.42 -10.33
C LEU A 320 -6.48 -16.16 -10.85
N PRO A 321 -6.37 -17.15 -11.76
CA PRO A 321 -7.53 -17.89 -12.27
C PRO A 321 -8.15 -18.82 -11.21
N VAL A 322 -7.37 -19.22 -10.20
CA VAL A 322 -7.76 -20.19 -9.18
C VAL A 322 -8.42 -19.52 -7.97
N SER A 323 -7.88 -18.39 -7.51
CA SER A 323 -8.28 -17.73 -6.26
C SER A 323 -8.01 -16.22 -6.29
N THR A 324 -8.68 -15.52 -7.20
CA THR A 324 -8.49 -14.08 -7.46
C THR A 324 -8.62 -13.23 -6.19
N GLY A 325 -9.76 -13.32 -5.51
CA GLY A 325 -10.02 -12.58 -4.28
C GLY A 325 -9.40 -13.19 -3.03
N GLY A 326 -8.70 -14.34 -3.12
CA GLY A 326 -8.16 -15.07 -1.97
C GLY A 326 -6.64 -15.08 -1.96
N LEU A 327 -6.07 -16.15 -2.53
CA LEU A 327 -4.62 -16.37 -2.52
C LEU A 327 -3.88 -15.36 -3.39
N ALA A 328 -4.40 -15.04 -4.58
CA ALA A 328 -3.78 -14.05 -5.46
C ALA A 328 -3.70 -12.67 -4.80
N TYR A 329 -4.80 -12.21 -4.20
CA TYR A 329 -4.83 -10.97 -3.40
C TYR A 329 -3.78 -10.99 -2.28
N THR A 330 -3.64 -12.11 -1.57
CA THR A 330 -2.65 -12.24 -0.49
C THR A 330 -1.22 -12.12 -1.01
N TYR A 331 -0.89 -12.78 -2.12
CA TYR A 331 0.43 -12.67 -2.74
C TYR A 331 0.71 -11.28 -3.31
N TYR A 332 -0.28 -10.59 -3.91
CA TYR A 332 -0.11 -9.19 -4.30
C TYR A 332 0.14 -8.27 -3.10
N GLY A 333 -0.56 -8.49 -1.98
CA GLY A 333 -0.29 -7.80 -0.73
C GLY A 333 1.14 -8.06 -0.22
N LEU A 334 1.63 -9.30 -0.29
CA LEU A 334 3.02 -9.63 0.06
C LEU A 334 4.02 -8.94 -0.87
N ALA A 335 3.78 -8.94 -2.19
CA ALA A 335 4.60 -8.21 -3.16
C ALA A 335 4.65 -6.71 -2.82
N MET A 336 3.51 -6.09 -2.48
CA MET A 336 3.46 -4.68 -2.09
C MET A 336 4.22 -4.42 -0.79
N LYS A 337 4.12 -5.31 0.22
CA LYS A 337 4.90 -5.19 1.45
C LYS A 337 6.41 -5.30 1.19
N MET A 338 6.85 -6.20 0.33
CA MET A 338 8.26 -6.30 -0.07
C MET A 338 8.70 -5.04 -0.83
N ALA A 339 7.87 -4.49 -1.71
CA ALA A 339 8.18 -3.25 -2.43
C ALA A 339 8.31 -2.04 -1.49
N ILE A 340 7.43 -1.93 -0.49
CA ILE A 340 7.50 -0.88 0.54
C ILE A 340 8.75 -1.05 1.40
N GLN A 341 9.07 -2.27 1.84
CA GLN A 341 10.26 -2.56 2.64
C GLN A 341 11.56 -2.22 1.89
N ASN A 342 11.55 -2.37 0.57
CA ASN A 342 12.64 -1.97 -0.31
C ASN A 342 12.59 -0.49 -0.72
N GLY A 343 11.62 0.29 -0.26
CA GLY A 343 11.52 1.72 -0.56
C GLY A 343 11.12 2.05 -2.00
N MET A 344 10.54 1.10 -2.74
CA MET A 344 10.17 1.33 -4.15
C MET A 344 8.97 2.27 -4.31
N HIS A 345 8.21 2.50 -3.24
CA HIS A 345 7.11 3.47 -3.20
C HIS A 345 7.61 4.92 -3.07
N ARG A 346 8.91 5.11 -2.84
CA ARG A 346 9.51 6.43 -2.71
C ARG A 346 10.44 6.77 -3.87
N GLN A 347 10.58 8.06 -4.18
CA GLN A 347 11.58 8.54 -5.14
C GLN A 347 12.98 8.12 -4.67
N TYR A 348 13.77 7.56 -5.59
CA TYR A 348 15.15 7.23 -5.28
C TYR A 348 16.01 8.50 -5.32
N PRO A 349 16.68 8.90 -4.22
CA PRO A 349 17.34 10.21 -4.11
C PRO A 349 18.64 10.35 -4.93
N GLY A 350 19.01 9.35 -5.74
CA GLY A 350 20.27 9.28 -6.48
C GLY A 350 21.38 8.60 -5.69
N GLY A 351 22.41 8.10 -6.40
CA GLY A 351 23.53 7.34 -5.80
C GLY A 351 24.20 6.39 -6.80
N ASP A 352 24.92 5.39 -6.29
CA ASP A 352 25.68 4.36 -7.04
C ASP A 352 24.80 3.33 -7.79
N CYS A 353 23.49 3.58 -7.92
CA CYS A 353 22.56 2.65 -8.55
C CYS A 353 22.50 2.87 -10.06
N ASP A 354 22.63 1.81 -10.83
CA ASP A 354 22.43 1.86 -12.27
C ASP A 354 21.00 2.30 -12.60
N TRP A 355 20.86 3.13 -13.63
CA TRP A 355 19.56 3.66 -14.09
C TRP A 355 18.59 2.53 -14.38
N LYS A 356 19.10 1.41 -14.90
CA LYS A 356 18.32 0.22 -15.24
C LYS A 356 17.69 -0.39 -13.99
N THR A 357 18.44 -0.49 -12.89
CA THR A 357 17.94 -1.00 -11.62
C THR A 357 16.86 -0.08 -11.03
N ILE A 358 17.03 1.24 -11.11
CA ILE A 358 16.02 2.21 -10.67
C ILE A 358 14.74 2.04 -11.48
N GLU A 359 14.86 1.95 -12.80
CA GLU A 359 13.72 1.78 -13.71
C GLU A 359 12.99 0.45 -13.45
N THR A 360 13.70 -0.67 -13.28
CA THR A 360 13.10 -1.97 -12.88
C THR A 360 12.30 -1.84 -11.58
N ARG A 361 12.82 -1.12 -10.58
CA ARG A 361 12.13 -0.92 -9.29
C ARG A 361 10.85 -0.11 -9.45
N ASN A 362 10.89 0.98 -10.23
CA ASN A 362 9.70 1.80 -10.52
C ASN A 362 8.64 0.96 -11.25
N ARG A 363 9.04 0.18 -12.25
CA ARG A 363 8.13 -0.71 -13.00
C ARG A 363 7.46 -1.76 -12.13
N LEU A 364 8.24 -2.43 -11.28
CA LEU A 364 7.70 -3.41 -10.34
C LEU A 364 6.69 -2.75 -9.41
N PHE A 365 7.05 -1.63 -8.79
CA PHE A 365 6.16 -0.92 -7.88
C PHE A 365 4.83 -0.55 -8.54
N TRP A 366 4.88 0.12 -9.69
CA TRP A 366 3.66 0.55 -10.39
C TRP A 366 2.85 -0.61 -10.95
N THR A 367 3.51 -1.73 -11.31
CA THR A 367 2.80 -2.97 -11.66
C THR A 367 2.02 -3.47 -10.45
N VAL A 368 2.69 -3.75 -9.32
CA VAL A 368 2.04 -4.26 -8.09
C VAL A 368 0.91 -3.35 -7.66
N TYR A 369 1.15 -2.04 -7.61
CA TYR A 369 0.14 -1.06 -7.22
C TYR A 369 -1.11 -1.15 -8.10
N SER A 370 -0.94 -1.25 -9.42
CA SER A 370 -2.05 -1.28 -10.37
C SER A 370 -2.83 -2.59 -10.30
N VAL A 371 -2.15 -3.75 -10.26
CA VAL A 371 -2.84 -5.04 -10.16
C VAL A 371 -3.50 -5.24 -8.80
N GLU A 372 -2.85 -4.88 -7.69
CA GLU A 372 -3.45 -4.97 -6.35
C GLU A 372 -4.68 -4.08 -6.24
N LYS A 373 -4.60 -2.82 -6.73
CA LYS A 373 -5.73 -1.89 -6.74
C LYS A 373 -6.88 -2.42 -7.60
N TYR A 374 -6.60 -2.97 -8.78
CA TYR A 374 -7.61 -3.62 -9.61
C TYR A 374 -8.34 -4.75 -8.88
N ILE A 375 -7.60 -5.70 -8.29
CA ILE A 375 -8.20 -6.81 -7.54
C ILE A 375 -8.97 -6.29 -6.32
N SER A 376 -8.45 -5.28 -5.65
CA SER A 376 -9.08 -4.64 -4.49
C SER A 376 -10.44 -4.02 -4.85
N ILE A 377 -10.51 -3.28 -5.96
CA ILE A 377 -11.77 -2.69 -6.46
C ILE A 377 -12.76 -3.81 -6.80
N MET A 378 -12.33 -4.82 -7.57
CA MET A 378 -13.22 -5.90 -8.04
C MET A 378 -13.77 -6.77 -6.90
N HIS A 379 -13.08 -6.85 -5.77
CA HIS A 379 -13.47 -7.71 -4.64
C HIS A 379 -13.82 -6.93 -3.36
N GLY A 380 -13.90 -5.60 -3.41
CA GLY A 380 -14.21 -4.75 -2.26
C GLY A 380 -13.21 -4.85 -1.11
N ARG A 381 -11.91 -5.03 -1.42
CA ARG A 381 -10.83 -5.13 -0.44
C ARG A 381 -10.09 -3.80 -0.29
N PRO A 382 -9.49 -3.50 0.89
CA PRO A 382 -8.69 -2.30 1.06
C PRO A 382 -7.34 -2.39 0.35
N ILE A 383 -6.87 -1.28 -0.20
CA ILE A 383 -5.51 -1.18 -0.77
C ILE A 383 -4.43 -1.14 0.33
N SER A 384 -3.22 -1.61 0.01
CA SER A 384 -2.12 -1.72 0.99
C SER A 384 -1.40 -0.41 1.33
N ILE A 385 -1.47 0.60 0.44
CA ILE A 385 -0.78 1.89 0.58
C ILE A 385 -1.65 3.03 0.04
N ALA A 386 -1.73 4.12 0.78
CA ALA A 386 -2.47 5.32 0.38
C ALA A 386 -1.67 6.11 -0.68
N LYS A 387 -2.38 6.79 -1.59
CA LYS A 387 -1.75 7.62 -2.65
C LYS A 387 -0.83 8.71 -2.07
N SER A 388 -1.15 9.25 -0.89
CA SER A 388 -0.34 10.25 -0.19
C SER A 388 1.05 9.76 0.25
N GLU A 389 1.23 8.45 0.38
CA GLU A 389 2.51 7.83 0.80
C GLU A 389 3.44 7.54 -0.39
N ILE A 390 2.99 7.80 -1.62
CA ILE A 390 3.69 7.42 -2.84
C ILE A 390 4.31 8.66 -3.46
N ASN A 391 5.63 8.66 -3.63
CA ASN A 391 6.34 9.63 -4.46
C ASN A 391 7.33 8.98 -5.43
N ALA A 392 7.20 7.67 -5.68
CA ALA A 392 7.97 6.96 -6.72
C ALA A 392 7.79 7.60 -8.10
N ASP A 393 8.87 7.65 -8.87
CA ASP A 393 8.82 8.15 -10.25
C ASP A 393 7.98 7.21 -11.12
N MET A 394 7.25 7.77 -12.08
CA MET A 394 6.53 6.97 -13.08
C MET A 394 7.53 6.25 -13.99
N PRO A 395 7.22 5.02 -14.46
CA PRO A 395 8.09 4.29 -15.37
C PRO A 395 8.28 5.05 -16.68
N THR A 396 9.48 5.01 -17.25
CA THR A 396 9.83 5.74 -18.46
C THR A 396 9.97 4.82 -19.68
N ASN A 397 9.57 5.29 -20.86
CA ASN A 397 9.76 4.54 -22.10
C ASN A 397 11.24 4.60 -22.51
N SER A 398 11.93 3.46 -22.43
CA SER A 398 13.32 3.33 -22.85
C SER A 398 13.48 2.17 -23.83
N PRO A 399 14.16 2.37 -24.98
CA PRO A 399 14.40 1.29 -25.93
C PRO A 399 15.31 0.18 -25.38
N ALA A 400 16.01 0.44 -24.27
CA ALA A 400 16.86 -0.55 -23.60
C ALA A 400 16.07 -1.62 -22.83
N PHE A 401 14.75 -1.49 -22.74
CA PHE A 401 13.87 -2.51 -22.20
C PHE A 401 12.90 -2.98 -23.29
N THR A 402 12.89 -4.28 -23.56
CA THR A 402 12.21 -4.87 -24.72
C THR A 402 10.87 -5.54 -24.40
N SER A 403 10.44 -5.60 -23.13
CA SER A 403 9.19 -6.28 -22.75
C SER A 403 8.60 -5.77 -21.41
N PRO A 404 7.26 -5.69 -21.27
CA PRO A 404 6.23 -5.63 -22.31
C PRO A 404 6.01 -4.21 -22.79
N GLY A 405 5.28 -4.01 -23.89
CA GLY A 405 4.92 -2.69 -24.44
C GLY A 405 4.51 -1.70 -23.35
N PHE A 406 5.40 -0.74 -23.08
CA PHE A 406 5.32 0.12 -21.89
C PHE A 406 4.07 1.00 -21.88
N SER A 407 3.56 1.30 -23.07
CA SER A 407 2.28 1.95 -23.31
C SER A 407 1.13 1.24 -22.61
N ASN A 408 1.12 -0.09 -22.58
CA ASN A 408 0.05 -0.86 -21.99
C ASN A 408 0.07 -0.79 -20.46
N LEU A 409 1.26 -0.85 -19.85
CA LEU A 409 1.40 -0.69 -18.39
C LEU A 409 0.88 0.68 -17.94
N MET A 410 1.24 1.73 -18.67
CA MET A 410 0.76 3.09 -18.37
C MET A 410 -0.74 3.24 -18.61
N ALA A 411 -1.26 2.72 -19.73
CA ALA A 411 -2.70 2.72 -19.99
C ALA A 411 -3.49 1.95 -18.93
N PHE A 412 -2.99 0.79 -18.50
CA PHE A 412 -3.57 -0.01 -17.44
C PHE A 412 -3.58 0.75 -16.12
N HIS A 413 -2.45 1.35 -15.73
CA HIS A 413 -2.37 2.17 -14.53
C HIS A 413 -3.38 3.34 -14.52
N THR A 414 -3.49 4.04 -15.65
CA THR A 414 -4.46 5.13 -15.83
C THR A 414 -5.91 4.62 -15.70
N LEU A 415 -6.25 3.51 -16.36
CA LEU A 415 -7.56 2.88 -16.25
C LEU A 415 -7.92 2.52 -14.80
N ILE A 416 -7.00 1.87 -14.07
CA ILE A 416 -7.22 1.49 -12.67
C ILE A 416 -7.35 2.71 -11.76
N SER A 417 -6.66 3.80 -12.08
CA SER A 417 -6.80 5.05 -11.34
C SER A 417 -8.21 5.63 -11.47
N TYR A 418 -8.75 5.70 -12.68
CA TYR A 418 -10.13 6.12 -12.92
C TYR A 418 -11.16 5.20 -12.27
N LEU A 419 -10.97 3.88 -12.36
CA LEU A 419 -11.86 2.91 -11.69
C LEU A 419 -11.87 3.12 -10.17
N GLY A 420 -10.72 3.44 -9.58
CA GLY A 420 -10.63 3.76 -8.15
C GLY A 420 -11.44 4.99 -7.77
N GLU A 421 -11.32 6.08 -8.54
CA GLU A 421 -12.09 7.30 -8.31
C GLU A 421 -13.59 7.04 -8.40
N ILE A 422 -14.03 6.29 -9.41
CA ILE A 422 -15.45 5.91 -9.56
C ILE A 422 -15.91 5.09 -8.36
N SER A 423 -15.12 4.11 -7.92
CA SER A 423 -15.47 3.23 -6.80
C SER A 423 -15.61 3.95 -5.45
N GLU A 424 -14.95 5.10 -5.27
CA GLU A 424 -15.06 5.92 -4.07
C GLU A 424 -16.28 6.87 -4.10
N THR A 425 -16.80 7.17 -5.30
CA THR A 425 -17.93 8.08 -5.50
C THR A 425 -19.31 7.40 -5.52
N LEU A 426 -19.36 6.10 -5.80
CA LEU A 426 -20.56 5.26 -5.79
C LEU A 426 -20.80 4.67 -4.39
#